data_AF-A0A8T7MPF6-F1
#
_entry.id   AF-A0A8T7MPF6-F1
#
_cell.length_a   1.000
_cell.length_b   1.000
_cell.length_c   1.000
_cell.angle_alpha   90.00
_cell.angle_beta   90.00
_cell.angle_gamma   90.00
#
_symmetry.space_group_name_H-M   'P 1'
#
loop_
_entity.id
_entity.type
_entity.pdbx_description
1 polymer ?
#
loop_
_entity_poly.entity_id
_entity_poly.type
_entity_poly.pdbx_seq_one_letter_code
_entity_poly.pdbx_strand_id
1 'polypeptide(L)'
;MSVYNATYLTGYLLVFVSLLALLLVIPEASAASNRFKPGWRAWVWPLGFLGLLLKNSSEATAGLQRMDNTSLLWQLGDLAACFSLTMLVLNSVYRVLNDTRAHRFTLSAWVAYLLFALALFWFNSFPIVLIYEVLSGVGLTIFYGILYFQQRDRAADAPPVVAGVSLLVLSALLSLFTFQLDLGFLAFNQAVIAHLIQIGSLFFLYKGASNSYSVKYAAQRRLERSQPILNREA
;
A
#
# COMPACT_ATOMS: atom_id res chain seq x y z
N MET A 1 -26.02 -8.66 -18.70
CA MET A 1 -25.00 -9.22 -17.78
C MET A 1 -25.44 -8.84 -16.37
N SER A 2 -25.65 -9.79 -15.46
CA SER A 2 -26.19 -9.45 -14.13
C SER A 2 -25.20 -8.56 -13.36
N VAL A 3 -25.70 -7.62 -12.54
CA VAL A 3 -24.88 -6.76 -11.65
C VAL A 3 -23.91 -7.61 -10.81
N TYR A 4 -24.37 -8.80 -10.41
CA TYR A 4 -23.59 -9.83 -9.74
C TYR A 4 -22.33 -10.21 -10.54
N ASN A 5 -22.45 -10.54 -11.84
CA ASN A 5 -21.31 -10.91 -12.68
C ASN A 5 -20.31 -9.76 -12.88
N ALA A 6 -20.79 -8.51 -12.93
CA ALA A 6 -19.92 -7.34 -13.05
C ALA A 6 -19.06 -7.12 -11.79
N THR A 7 -19.64 -7.33 -10.59
CA THR A 7 -18.90 -7.26 -9.33
C THR A 7 -17.80 -8.32 -9.24
N TYR A 8 -18.05 -9.56 -9.68
CA TYR A 8 -17.00 -10.60 -9.73
C TYR A 8 -15.89 -10.27 -10.70
N LEU A 9 -16.27 -9.92 -11.93
CA LEU A 9 -15.30 -9.63 -12.98
C LEU A 9 -14.34 -8.52 -12.54
N THR A 10 -14.89 -7.47 -11.90
CA THR A 10 -14.08 -6.36 -11.40
C THR A 10 -13.28 -6.70 -10.15
N GLY A 11 -13.78 -7.56 -9.26
CA GLY A 11 -13.01 -8.09 -8.13
C GLY A 11 -11.81 -8.93 -8.57
N TYR A 12 -11.99 -9.85 -9.51
CA TYR A 12 -10.88 -10.64 -10.06
C TYR A 12 -9.92 -9.81 -10.92
N LEU A 13 -10.41 -8.81 -11.64
CA LEU A 13 -9.56 -7.84 -12.33
C LEU A 13 -8.68 -7.09 -11.33
N LEU A 14 -9.24 -6.66 -10.20
CA LEU A 14 -8.50 -6.00 -9.14
C LEU A 14 -7.41 -6.93 -8.55
N VAL A 15 -7.71 -8.21 -8.32
CA VAL A 15 -6.71 -9.23 -7.93
C VAL A 15 -5.58 -9.32 -8.95
N PHE A 16 -5.92 -9.41 -10.24
CA PHE A 16 -4.95 -9.49 -11.32
C PHE A 16 -4.06 -8.24 -11.36
N VAL A 17 -4.62 -7.04 -11.21
CA VAL A 17 -3.87 -5.78 -11.18
C VAL A 17 -2.94 -5.72 -9.96
N SER A 18 -3.39 -6.16 -8.77
CA SER A 18 -2.53 -6.25 -7.57
C SER A 18 -1.36 -7.21 -7.80
N LEU A 19 -1.61 -8.36 -8.42
CA LEU A 19 -0.58 -9.33 -8.76
C LEU A 19 0.42 -8.75 -9.76
N LEU A 20 -0.06 -8.08 -10.80
CA LEU A 20 0.80 -7.44 -11.79
C LEU A 20 1.68 -6.37 -11.15
N ALA A 21 1.11 -5.50 -10.30
CA ALA A 21 1.86 -4.48 -9.57
C ALA A 21 2.95 -5.12 -8.68
N LEU A 22 2.62 -6.20 -7.96
CA LEU A 22 3.58 -6.96 -7.16
C LEU A 22 4.72 -7.51 -8.01
N LEU A 23 4.40 -8.19 -9.13
CA LEU A 23 5.37 -8.78 -10.04
C LEU A 23 6.30 -7.75 -10.67
N LEU A 24 5.80 -6.55 -10.96
CA LEU A 24 6.61 -5.45 -11.51
C LEU A 24 7.55 -4.85 -10.47
N VAL A 25 7.15 -4.81 -9.20
CA VAL A 25 7.93 -4.20 -8.11
C VAL A 25 8.99 -5.14 -7.54
N ILE A 26 8.79 -6.47 -7.56
CA ILE A 26 9.76 -7.44 -7.03
C ILE A 26 11.16 -7.31 -7.68
N PRO A 27 11.31 -7.19 -9.01
CA PRO A 27 12.62 -6.99 -9.63
C PRO A 27 13.29 -5.69 -9.17
N GLU A 28 12.55 -4.59 -9.08
CA GLU A 28 13.06 -3.31 -8.57
C GLU A 28 13.52 -3.43 -7.11
N ALA A 29 12.74 -4.12 -6.28
CA ALA A 29 13.05 -4.39 -4.89
C ALA A 29 14.29 -5.29 -4.72
N SER A 30 14.41 -6.35 -5.52
CA SER A 30 15.55 -7.27 -5.49
C SER A 30 16.84 -6.57 -5.90
N ALA A 31 16.80 -5.81 -6.99
CA ALA A 31 17.94 -5.00 -7.42
C ALA A 31 18.29 -3.90 -6.39
N ALA A 32 17.29 -3.36 -5.67
CA ALA A 32 17.50 -2.42 -4.59
C ALA A 32 18.12 -3.08 -3.33
N SER A 33 17.68 -4.29 -2.99
CA SER A 33 18.16 -5.08 -1.84
C SER A 33 19.63 -5.45 -1.99
N ASN A 34 20.03 -5.88 -3.19
CA ASN A 34 21.40 -6.34 -3.46
C ASN A 34 22.44 -5.20 -3.47
N ARG A 35 22.00 -3.94 -3.55
CA ARG A 35 22.90 -2.80 -3.85
C ARG A 35 22.74 -1.58 -2.93
N PHE A 36 21.61 -1.39 -2.23
CA PHE A 36 21.25 -0.08 -1.65
C PHE A 36 20.74 -0.06 -0.20
N LYS A 37 20.22 -1.16 0.38
CA LYS A 37 19.63 -1.15 1.75
C LYS A 37 19.70 -2.51 2.46
N PRO A 38 19.71 -2.54 3.81
CA PRO A 38 19.46 -3.79 4.55
C PRO A 38 18.05 -4.34 4.24
N GLY A 39 18.04 -5.63 3.89
CA GLY A 39 16.92 -6.49 3.48
C GLY A 39 15.54 -5.84 3.55
N TRP A 40 14.93 -5.76 4.74
CA TRP A 40 13.52 -5.40 4.90
C TRP A 40 13.10 -4.06 4.25
N ARG A 41 13.98 -3.06 4.16
CA ARG A 41 13.65 -1.74 3.59
C ARG A 41 13.53 -1.73 2.07
N ALA A 42 14.10 -2.72 1.40
CA ALA A 42 13.92 -2.90 -0.03
C ALA A 42 12.60 -3.62 -0.32
N TRP A 43 12.09 -4.40 0.63
CA TRP A 43 10.91 -5.25 0.48
C TRP A 43 9.61 -4.62 0.99
N VAL A 44 9.62 -3.39 1.52
CA VAL A 44 8.40 -2.69 1.99
C VAL A 44 7.32 -2.61 0.90
N TRP A 45 7.66 -2.18 -0.32
CA TRP A 45 6.69 -2.08 -1.41
C TRP A 45 6.15 -3.44 -1.84
N PRO A 46 6.99 -4.47 -2.11
CA PRO A 46 6.50 -5.83 -2.33
C PRO A 46 5.56 -6.34 -1.23
N LEU A 47 5.91 -6.13 0.04
CA LEU A 47 5.08 -6.56 1.18
C LEU A 47 3.75 -5.79 1.23
N GLY A 48 3.76 -4.49 0.90
CA GLY A 48 2.56 -3.69 0.76
C GLY A 48 1.64 -4.21 -0.36
N PHE A 49 2.17 -4.46 -1.55
CA PHE A 49 1.38 -5.02 -2.65
C PHE A 49 0.90 -6.44 -2.38
N LEU A 50 1.70 -7.27 -1.69
CA LEU A 50 1.29 -8.61 -1.26
C LEU A 50 0.10 -8.55 -0.30
N GLY A 51 0.12 -7.65 0.69
CA GLY A 51 -1.02 -7.46 1.59
C GLY A 51 -2.29 -7.02 0.85
N LEU A 52 -2.19 -6.09 -0.11
CA LEU A 52 -3.33 -5.68 -0.94
C LEU A 52 -3.82 -6.80 -1.86
N LEU A 53 -2.91 -7.61 -2.42
CA LEU A 53 -3.26 -8.78 -3.21
C LEU A 53 -4.05 -9.79 -2.38
N LEU A 54 -3.57 -10.09 -1.17
CA LEU A 54 -4.23 -11.02 -0.25
C LEU A 54 -5.60 -10.49 0.18
N LYS A 55 -5.72 -9.20 0.51
CA LYS A 55 -7.01 -8.53 0.75
C LYS A 55 -7.96 -8.79 -0.41
N ASN A 56 -7.60 -8.34 -1.61
CA ASN A 56 -8.48 -8.36 -2.77
C ASN A 56 -8.85 -9.81 -3.17
N SER A 57 -7.91 -10.76 -3.01
CA SER A 57 -8.16 -12.18 -3.30
C SER A 57 -9.16 -12.79 -2.32
N SER A 58 -9.04 -12.42 -1.04
CA SER A 58 -9.94 -12.90 0.01
C SER A 58 -11.36 -12.35 -0.19
N GLU A 59 -11.48 -11.05 -0.44
CA GLU A 59 -12.78 -10.38 -0.67
C GLU A 59 -13.46 -10.91 -1.94
N ALA A 60 -12.72 -11.09 -3.03
CA ALA A 60 -13.26 -11.64 -4.27
C ALA A 60 -13.76 -13.10 -4.09
N THR A 61 -13.01 -13.91 -3.34
CA THR A 61 -13.35 -15.32 -3.08
C THR A 61 -14.55 -15.44 -2.12
N ALA A 62 -14.55 -14.66 -1.05
CA ALA A 62 -15.64 -14.64 -0.07
C ALA A 62 -16.93 -14.11 -0.70
N GLY A 63 -16.84 -13.07 -1.53
CA GLY A 63 -17.94 -12.60 -2.35
C GLY A 63 -18.50 -13.71 -3.25
N LEU A 64 -17.62 -14.46 -3.95
CA LEU A 64 -18.03 -15.50 -4.91
C LEU A 64 -18.78 -16.62 -4.21
N GLN A 65 -18.31 -17.01 -3.03
CA GLN A 65 -18.93 -18.02 -2.20
C GLN A 65 -20.12 -17.49 -1.40
N ARG A 66 -20.48 -16.21 -1.55
CA ARG A 66 -21.54 -15.51 -0.80
C ARG A 66 -21.39 -15.71 0.71
N MET A 67 -20.15 -15.68 1.17
CA MET A 67 -19.85 -15.84 2.58
C MET A 67 -20.20 -14.57 3.33
N ASP A 68 -20.78 -14.74 4.52
CA ASP A 68 -21.04 -13.64 5.44
C ASP A 68 -19.74 -12.93 5.82
N ASN A 69 -19.84 -11.63 6.07
CA ASN A 69 -18.72 -10.74 6.41
C ASN A 69 -17.99 -11.12 7.72
N THR A 70 -18.52 -12.09 8.47
CA THR A 70 -17.90 -12.67 9.68
C THR A 70 -17.02 -13.88 9.37
N SER A 71 -17.02 -14.38 8.13
CA SER A 71 -16.23 -15.54 7.76
C SER A 71 -14.72 -15.25 7.82
N LEU A 72 -13.95 -16.30 8.08
CA LEU A 72 -12.49 -16.24 8.20
C LEU A 72 -11.82 -15.58 6.98
N LEU A 73 -12.36 -15.79 5.78
CA LEU A 73 -11.83 -15.19 4.55
C LEU A 73 -11.93 -13.65 4.58
N TRP A 74 -13.07 -13.06 4.94
CA TRP A 74 -13.15 -11.60 5.09
C TRP A 74 -12.16 -11.09 6.14
N GLN A 75 -12.06 -11.80 7.26
CA GLN A 75 -11.15 -11.40 8.34
C GLN A 75 -9.66 -11.46 7.95
N LEU A 76 -9.26 -12.46 7.17
CA LEU A 76 -7.91 -12.57 6.62
C LEU A 76 -7.63 -11.45 5.61
N GLY A 77 -8.65 -11.05 4.85
CA GLY A 77 -8.57 -9.92 3.92
C GLY A 77 -8.28 -8.61 4.65
N ASP A 78 -9.07 -8.32 5.70
CA ASP A 78 -8.89 -7.14 6.55
C ASP A 78 -7.50 -7.12 7.21
N LEU A 79 -7.05 -8.26 7.74
CA LEU A 79 -5.73 -8.39 8.35
C LEU A 79 -4.62 -8.07 7.34
N ALA A 80 -4.74 -8.55 6.10
CA ALA A 80 -3.77 -8.30 5.04
C ALA A 80 -3.76 -6.83 4.59
N ALA A 81 -4.93 -6.18 4.56
CA ALA A 81 -5.07 -4.75 4.31
C ALA A 81 -4.34 -3.93 5.38
N CYS A 82 -4.62 -4.23 6.65
CA CYS A 82 -3.98 -3.59 7.79
C CYS A 82 -2.47 -3.75 7.72
N PHE A 83 -1.98 -4.96 7.41
CA PHE A 83 -0.56 -5.23 7.24
C PHE A 83 0.11 -4.38 6.17
N SER A 84 -0.51 -4.27 5.00
CA SER A 84 0.02 -3.44 3.91
C SER A 84 0.15 -1.98 4.33
N LEU A 85 -0.92 -1.40 4.88
CA LEU A 85 -0.95 0.02 5.27
C LEU A 85 0.09 0.32 6.37
N THR A 86 0.26 -0.57 7.34
CA THR A 86 1.27 -0.36 8.38
C THR A 86 2.68 -0.35 7.83
N MET A 87 3.01 -1.26 6.91
CA MET A 87 4.34 -1.30 6.30
C MET A 87 4.67 0.04 5.63
N LEU A 88 3.67 0.62 4.95
CA LEU A 88 3.79 1.94 4.35
C LEU A 88 3.96 3.03 5.42
N VAL A 89 3.12 3.06 6.46
CA VAL A 89 3.20 4.05 7.55
C VAL A 89 4.57 4.00 8.22
N LEU A 90 5.03 2.81 8.62
CA LEU A 90 6.33 2.60 9.28
C LEU A 90 7.49 3.06 8.39
N ASN A 91 7.44 2.77 7.09
CA ASN A 91 8.44 3.24 6.15
C ASN A 91 8.46 4.77 6.03
N SER A 92 7.29 5.42 6.06
CA SER A 92 7.18 6.89 6.02
C SER A 92 7.70 7.52 7.31
N VAL A 93 7.32 7.00 8.48
CA VAL A 93 7.84 7.46 9.78
C VAL A 93 9.35 7.32 9.84
N TYR A 94 9.88 6.17 9.43
CA TYR A 94 11.32 5.94 9.39
C TYR A 94 12.04 7.00 8.55
N ARG A 95 11.48 7.37 7.40
CA ARG A 95 12.11 8.37 6.51
C ARG A 95 12.08 9.78 7.08
N VAL A 96 11.10 10.10 7.93
CA VAL A 96 10.98 11.40 8.61
C VAL A 96 11.93 11.49 9.81
N LEU A 97 12.15 10.37 10.52
CA LEU A 97 12.99 10.34 11.71
C LEU A 97 14.49 10.27 11.38
N ASN A 98 15.33 10.95 12.17
CA ASN A 98 16.80 10.83 12.09
C ASN A 98 17.27 9.40 12.40
N ASP A 99 18.34 8.93 11.74
CA ASP A 99 18.78 7.53 11.74
C ASP A 99 18.88 6.87 13.13
N THR A 100 19.37 7.58 14.15
CA THR A 100 19.48 7.08 15.53
C THR A 100 18.13 6.93 16.25
N ARG A 101 17.18 7.84 16.01
CA ARG A 101 15.81 7.74 16.54
C ARG A 101 14.99 6.72 15.77
N ALA A 102 15.19 6.67 14.45
CA ALA A 102 14.50 5.76 13.55
C ALA A 102 14.74 4.30 13.93
N HIS A 103 15.97 3.93 14.33
CA HIS A 103 16.31 2.55 14.69
C HIS A 103 15.62 2.05 15.98
N ARG A 104 15.62 2.87 17.04
CA ARG A 104 14.94 2.53 18.30
C ARG A 104 13.42 2.54 18.13
N PHE A 105 12.90 3.49 17.36
CA PHE A 105 11.49 3.59 17.06
C PHE A 105 10.99 2.43 16.19
N THR A 106 11.80 1.91 15.26
CA THR A 106 11.37 0.78 14.42
C THR A 106 11.02 -0.44 15.25
N LEU A 107 11.84 -0.84 16.23
CA LEU A 107 11.56 -2.03 17.01
C LEU A 107 10.26 -1.88 17.82
N SER A 108 10.09 -0.75 18.51
CA SER A 108 8.88 -0.49 19.30
C SER A 108 7.64 -0.36 18.42
N ALA A 109 7.76 0.26 17.25
CA ALA A 109 6.65 0.40 16.31
C ALA A 109 6.28 -0.94 15.66
N TRP A 110 7.25 -1.82 15.37
CA TRP A 110 7.00 -3.19 14.92
C TRP A 110 6.28 -4.03 15.99
N VAL A 111 6.68 -3.93 17.26
CA VAL A 111 6.05 -4.65 18.37
C VAL A 111 4.63 -4.12 18.62
N ALA A 112 4.46 -2.79 18.70
CA ALA A 112 3.14 -2.17 18.85
C ALA A 112 2.22 -2.56 17.70
N TYR A 113 2.75 -2.62 16.48
CA TYR A 113 2.01 -3.08 15.31
C TYR A 113 1.62 -4.56 15.39
N LEU A 114 2.53 -5.45 15.77
CA LEU A 114 2.24 -6.88 15.88
C LEU A 114 1.12 -7.12 16.91
N LEU A 115 1.16 -6.39 18.03
CA LEU A 115 0.10 -6.42 19.05
C LEU A 115 -1.21 -5.84 18.52
N PHE A 116 -1.17 -4.77 17.74
CA PHE A 116 -2.35 -4.17 17.15
C PHE A 116 -2.99 -5.05 16.05
N ALA A 117 -2.18 -5.67 15.19
CA ALA A 117 -2.65 -6.61 14.17
C ALA A 117 -3.26 -7.86 14.81
N LEU A 118 -2.66 -8.37 15.89
CA LEU A 118 -3.26 -9.44 16.70
C LEU A 118 -4.58 -8.97 17.31
N ALA A 119 -4.63 -7.78 17.92
CA ALA A 119 -5.87 -7.24 18.48
C ALA A 119 -6.97 -7.09 17.41
N LEU A 120 -6.64 -6.60 16.22
CA LEU A 120 -7.58 -6.50 15.10
C LEU A 120 -8.11 -7.87 14.65
N PHE A 121 -7.27 -8.91 14.67
CA PHE A 121 -7.73 -10.27 14.40
C PHE A 121 -8.75 -10.77 15.43
N TRP A 122 -8.51 -10.48 16.71
CA TRP A 122 -9.41 -10.91 17.81
C TRP A 122 -10.69 -10.08 17.93
N PHE A 123 -10.64 -8.80 17.58
CA PHE A 123 -11.76 -7.86 17.68
C PHE A 123 -12.27 -7.41 16.31
N ASN A 124 -12.13 -8.26 15.29
CA ASN A 124 -12.41 -7.87 13.92
C ASN A 124 -13.88 -7.44 13.76
N SER A 125 -14.07 -6.13 13.71
CA SER A 125 -15.32 -5.50 13.39
C SER A 125 -15.05 -4.46 12.31
N PHE A 126 -15.93 -4.45 11.31
CA PHE A 126 -15.86 -3.54 10.19
C PHE A 126 -15.58 -2.07 10.57
N PRO A 127 -16.19 -1.49 11.65
CA PRO A 127 -15.88 -0.12 12.06
C PRO A 127 -14.43 0.08 12.51
N ILE A 128 -13.84 -0.89 13.21
CA ILE A 128 -12.47 -0.78 13.73
C ILE A 128 -11.46 -0.84 12.57
N VAL A 129 -11.66 -1.76 11.62
CA VAL A 129 -10.83 -1.88 10.42
C VAL A 129 -10.88 -0.60 9.60
N LEU A 130 -12.09 -0.05 9.39
CA LEU A 130 -12.25 1.21 8.66
C LEU A 130 -11.57 2.39 9.36
N ILE A 131 -11.74 2.55 10.68
CA ILE A 131 -11.06 3.58 11.45
C ILE A 131 -9.54 3.46 11.27
N TYR A 132 -9.02 2.23 11.30
CA TYR A 132 -7.61 1.98 11.09
C TYR A 132 -7.13 2.38 9.68
N GLU A 133 -7.87 2.02 8.62
CA GLU A 133 -7.53 2.40 7.26
C GLU A 133 -7.50 3.92 7.09
N VAL A 134 -8.50 4.62 7.65
CA VAL A 134 -8.58 6.10 7.63
C VAL A 134 -7.40 6.72 8.39
N LEU A 135 -7.12 6.28 9.62
CA LEU A 135 -6.02 6.80 10.43
C LEU A 135 -4.66 6.55 9.76
N SER A 136 -4.47 5.36 9.18
CA SER A 136 -3.26 5.02 8.43
C SER A 136 -3.11 5.92 7.20
N GLY A 137 -4.20 6.18 6.48
CA GLY A 137 -4.21 7.05 5.32
C GLY A 137 -3.90 8.52 5.65
N VAL A 138 -4.50 9.04 6.72
CA VAL A 138 -4.21 10.38 7.24
C VAL A 138 -2.76 10.47 7.71
N GLY A 139 -2.28 9.49 8.48
CA GLY A 139 -0.90 9.42 8.95
C GLY A 139 0.10 9.42 7.80
N LEU A 140 -0.12 8.57 6.79
CA LEU A 140 0.69 8.54 5.56
C LEU A 140 0.74 9.91 4.88
N THR A 141 -0.41 10.56 4.74
CA THR A 141 -0.51 11.89 4.11
C THR A 141 0.31 12.93 4.89
N ILE A 142 0.22 12.93 6.22
CA ILE A 142 1.00 13.83 7.08
C ILE A 142 2.50 13.56 6.94
N PHE A 143 2.94 12.29 7.05
CA PHE A 143 4.37 11.97 6.97
C PHE A 143 4.96 12.26 5.59
N TYR A 144 4.23 11.97 4.52
CA TYR A 144 4.65 12.31 3.16
C TYR A 144 4.63 13.83 2.91
N GLY A 145 3.69 14.56 3.50
CA GLY A 145 3.71 16.03 3.51
C GLY A 145 4.97 16.57 4.18
N ILE A 146 5.30 16.08 5.39
CA ILE A 146 6.52 16.47 6.10
C ILE A 146 7.77 16.14 5.26
N LEU A 147 7.85 14.93 4.68
CA LEU A 147 8.95 14.54 3.80
C LEU A 147 9.09 15.47 2.59
N TYR A 148 7.96 15.84 1.97
CA TYR A 148 7.95 16.71 0.80
C TYR A 148 8.46 18.12 1.16
N PHE A 149 8.08 18.66 2.31
CA PHE A 149 8.57 19.97 2.79
C PHE A 149 10.04 19.94 3.23
N GLN A 150 10.49 18.88 3.89
CA GLN A 150 11.86 18.80 4.40
C GLN A 150 12.89 18.42 3.33
N GLN A 151 12.52 17.49 2.43
CA GLN A 151 13.45 16.84 1.52
C GLN A 151 12.79 16.55 0.16
N ARG A 152 12.36 17.59 -0.54
CA ARG A 152 11.62 17.52 -1.82
C ARG A 152 12.23 16.53 -2.82
N ASP A 153 13.56 16.56 -3.00
CA ASP A 153 14.27 15.68 -3.94
C ASP A 153 14.25 14.19 -3.52
N ARG A 154 14.16 13.93 -2.22
CA ARG A 154 14.08 12.58 -1.66
C ARG A 154 12.64 12.09 -1.51
N ALA A 155 11.66 12.93 -1.81
CA ALA A 155 10.22 12.68 -1.67
C ALA A 155 9.49 12.68 -3.02
N ALA A 156 10.16 12.33 -4.12
CA ALA A 156 9.54 12.25 -5.45
C ALA A 156 8.43 11.19 -5.54
N ASP A 157 8.39 10.25 -4.59
CA ASP A 157 7.31 9.29 -4.41
C ASP A 157 6.14 9.82 -3.58
N ALA A 158 6.25 10.97 -2.91
CA ALA A 158 5.20 11.47 -2.03
C ALA A 158 3.86 11.77 -2.74
N PRO A 159 3.81 12.54 -3.85
CA PRO A 159 2.54 12.84 -4.51
C PRO A 159 1.77 11.61 -5.00
N PRO A 160 2.38 10.65 -5.72
CA PRO A 160 1.64 9.47 -6.17
C PRO A 160 1.24 8.57 -5.00
N VAL A 161 2.02 8.48 -3.92
CA VAL A 161 1.63 7.66 -2.76
C VAL A 161 0.43 8.28 -2.03
N VAL A 162 0.43 9.59 -1.81
CA VAL A 162 -0.72 10.28 -1.20
C VAL A 162 -1.97 10.09 -2.05
N ALA A 163 -1.89 10.30 -3.36
CA ALA A 163 -3.01 10.07 -4.27
C ALA A 163 -3.53 8.62 -4.20
N GLY A 164 -2.63 7.64 -4.23
CA GLY A 164 -2.99 6.22 -4.14
C GLY A 164 -3.69 5.89 -2.81
N VAL A 165 -3.13 6.33 -1.69
CA VAL A 165 -3.70 6.09 -0.36
C VAL A 165 -5.04 6.80 -0.18
N SER A 166 -5.18 8.05 -0.65
CA SER A 166 -6.46 8.77 -0.62
C SER A 166 -7.55 8.05 -1.41
N LEU A 167 -7.21 7.44 -2.55
CA LEU A 167 -8.15 6.62 -3.33
C LEU A 167 -8.52 5.32 -2.60
N LEU A 168 -7.60 4.67 -1.86
CA LEU A 168 -7.97 3.51 -1.02
C LEU A 168 -8.98 3.91 0.05
N VAL A 169 -8.70 4.99 0.78
CA VAL A 169 -9.60 5.50 1.82
C VAL A 169 -10.95 5.89 1.23
N LEU A 170 -10.96 6.56 0.07
CA LEU A 170 -12.20 6.90 -0.63
C LEU A 170 -12.99 5.64 -1.02
N SER A 171 -12.32 4.60 -1.53
CA SER A 171 -12.97 3.34 -1.83
C SER A 171 -13.57 2.67 -0.59
N ALA A 172 -12.86 2.71 0.54
CA ALA A 172 -13.35 2.15 1.80
C ALA A 172 -14.56 2.94 2.31
N LEU A 173 -14.53 4.27 2.24
CA LEU A 173 -15.66 5.12 2.62
C LEU A 173 -16.88 4.90 1.72
N LEU A 174 -16.68 4.69 0.42
CA LEU A 174 -17.78 4.38 -0.50
C LEU A 174 -18.49 3.07 -0.17
N SER A 175 -17.80 2.12 0.46
CA SER A 175 -18.40 0.85 0.91
C SER A 175 -19.45 1.04 2.01
N LEU A 176 -19.44 2.18 2.72
CA LEU A 176 -20.43 2.53 3.75
C LEU A 176 -21.80 2.91 3.19
N PHE A 177 -21.85 3.31 1.93
CA PHE A 177 -23.07 3.82 1.32
C PHE A 177 -23.66 2.76 0.41
N THR A 178 -24.97 2.52 0.53
CA THR A 178 -25.69 1.67 -0.42
C THR A 178 -26.25 2.50 -1.56
N PHE A 179 -25.61 2.48 -2.73
CA PHE A 179 -26.11 3.20 -3.91
C PHE A 179 -25.80 2.48 -5.22
N GLN A 180 -26.65 2.73 -6.23
CA GLN A 180 -26.44 2.28 -7.59
C GLN A 180 -26.39 3.51 -8.50
N LEU A 181 -25.38 3.54 -9.37
CA LEU A 181 -25.26 4.55 -10.41
C LEU A 181 -25.80 3.96 -11.71
N ASP A 182 -26.93 4.46 -12.18
CA ASP A 182 -27.52 4.07 -13.45
C ASP A 182 -27.19 5.11 -14.52
N LEU A 183 -26.40 4.71 -15.53
CA LEU A 183 -26.07 5.51 -16.71
C LEU A 183 -26.95 5.14 -17.92
N GLY A 184 -28.10 4.52 -17.69
CA GLY A 184 -29.11 4.15 -18.68
C GLY A 184 -28.81 2.82 -19.38
N PHE A 185 -27.65 2.70 -20.01
CA PHE A 185 -27.21 1.45 -20.68
C PHE A 185 -26.26 0.60 -19.82
N LEU A 186 -25.76 1.17 -18.71
CA LEU A 186 -24.88 0.51 -17.74
C LEU A 186 -25.33 0.89 -16.33
N ALA A 187 -25.69 -0.12 -15.54
CA ALA A 187 -25.92 0.03 -14.10
C ALA A 187 -24.68 -0.44 -13.33
N PHE A 188 -24.06 0.46 -12.57
CA PHE A 188 -22.94 0.18 -11.70
C PHE A 188 -23.40 0.13 -10.25
N ASN A 189 -23.17 -1.00 -9.59
CA ASN A 189 -23.28 -1.06 -8.14
C ASN A 189 -22.04 -0.43 -7.49
N GLN A 190 -22.18 0.11 -6.28
CA GLN A 190 -21.10 0.70 -5.48
C GLN A 190 -19.83 -0.15 -5.45
N ALA A 191 -19.96 -1.48 -5.43
CA ALA A 191 -18.83 -2.41 -5.38
C ALA A 191 -17.95 -2.31 -6.63
N VAL A 192 -18.58 -2.17 -7.81
CA VAL A 192 -17.85 -1.98 -9.07
C VAL A 192 -17.12 -0.64 -9.08
N ILE A 193 -17.76 0.42 -8.60
CA ILE A 193 -17.16 1.76 -8.50
C ILE A 193 -15.97 1.74 -7.53
N ALA A 194 -16.13 1.09 -6.37
CA ALA A 194 -15.08 0.89 -5.39
C ALA A 194 -13.88 0.15 -5.99
N HIS A 195 -14.10 -0.97 -6.70
CA HIS A 195 -13.02 -1.71 -7.37
C HIS A 195 -12.27 -0.85 -8.39
N LEU A 196 -12.96 -0.04 -9.19
CA LEU A 196 -12.32 0.86 -10.16
C LEU A 196 -11.45 1.92 -9.48
N ILE A 197 -11.91 2.47 -8.36
CA ILE A 197 -11.13 3.42 -7.55
C ILE A 197 -9.89 2.74 -6.96
N GLN A 198 -10.00 1.50 -6.49
CA GLN A 198 -8.85 0.73 -5.99
C GLN A 198 -7.85 0.41 -7.10
N ILE A 199 -8.29 0.12 -8.32
CA ILE A 199 -7.39 -0.03 -9.48
C ILE A 199 -6.61 1.27 -9.72
N GLY A 200 -7.30 2.42 -9.71
CA GLY A 200 -6.66 3.74 -9.80
C GLY A 200 -5.64 3.95 -8.68
N SER A 201 -5.99 3.57 -7.46
CA SER A 201 -5.07 3.61 -6.32
C SER A 201 -3.80 2.78 -6.57
N LEU A 202 -3.94 1.52 -6.99
CA LEU A 202 -2.81 0.62 -7.25
C LEU A 202 -1.84 1.19 -8.28
N PHE A 203 -2.36 1.85 -9.32
CA PHE A 203 -1.54 2.55 -10.31
C PHE A 203 -0.69 3.65 -9.66
N PHE A 204 -1.29 4.50 -8.84
CA PHE A 204 -0.59 5.58 -8.14
C PHE A 204 0.42 5.03 -7.12
N LEU A 205 0.06 4.01 -6.35
CA LEU A 205 0.98 3.33 -5.43
C LEU A 205 2.16 2.71 -6.17
N TYR A 206 1.93 2.06 -7.32
CA TYR A 206 3.00 1.52 -8.16
C TYR A 206 3.93 2.62 -8.64
N LYS A 207 3.37 3.75 -9.10
CA LYS A 207 4.17 4.91 -9.50
C LYS A 207 5.00 5.46 -8.33
N GLY A 208 4.42 5.49 -7.13
CA GLY A 208 5.11 5.81 -5.89
C GLY A 208 6.29 4.87 -5.62
N ALA A 209 6.07 3.57 -5.70
CA ALA A 209 7.10 2.55 -5.52
C ALA A 209 8.27 2.77 -6.51
N SER A 210 7.97 2.88 -7.80
CA SER A 210 8.98 3.08 -8.84
C SER A 210 9.77 4.39 -8.68
N ASN A 211 9.11 5.48 -8.29
CA ASN A 211 9.77 6.74 -7.95
C ASN A 211 10.70 6.57 -6.72
N SER A 212 10.27 5.81 -5.71
CA SER A 212 11.02 5.55 -4.48
C SER A 212 12.33 4.79 -4.76
N TYR A 213 12.27 3.80 -5.66
CA TYR A 213 13.46 3.05 -6.08
C TYR A 213 14.36 3.90 -6.99
N SER A 214 13.81 4.57 -8.01
CA SER A 214 14.59 5.34 -9.01
C SER A 214 15.39 6.51 -8.42
N VAL A 215 14.84 7.24 -7.44
CA VAL A 215 15.57 8.32 -6.74
C VAL A 215 16.82 7.77 -6.03
N LYS A 216 16.72 6.58 -5.43
CA LYS A 216 17.85 5.93 -4.77
C LYS A 216 18.91 5.45 -5.76
N TYR A 217 18.48 4.90 -6.90
CA TYR A 217 19.39 4.59 -8.01
C TYR A 217 20.14 5.82 -8.53
N ALA A 218 19.47 6.97 -8.64
CA ALA A 218 20.09 8.21 -9.11
C ALA A 218 21.09 8.78 -8.10
N ALA A 219 20.76 8.78 -6.80
CA ALA A 219 21.64 9.24 -5.73
C ALA A 219 22.95 8.42 -5.67
N GLN A 220 22.87 7.10 -5.82
CA GLN A 220 24.06 6.24 -5.82
C GLN A 220 24.93 6.43 -7.06
N ARG A 221 24.34 6.54 -8.26
CA ARG A 221 25.13 6.84 -9.46
C ARG A 221 25.90 8.15 -9.34
N ARG A 222 25.38 9.14 -8.60
CA ARG A 222 26.12 10.37 -8.28
C ARG A 222 27.28 10.09 -7.32
N LEU A 223 27.07 9.29 -6.28
CA LEU A 223 28.12 8.88 -5.32
C LEU A 223 29.25 8.10 -6.01
N GLU A 224 28.92 7.09 -6.81
CA GLU A 224 29.89 6.29 -7.59
C GLU A 224 30.68 7.16 -8.58
N ARG A 225 30.02 8.13 -9.22
CA ARG A 225 30.68 9.12 -10.11
C ARG A 225 31.53 10.16 -9.38
N SER A 226 31.27 10.40 -8.09
CA SER A 226 32.10 11.29 -7.26
C SER A 226 33.27 10.59 -6.57
N GLN A 227 33.35 9.26 -6.62
CA GLN A 227 34.46 8.47 -6.09
C GLN A 227 35.72 8.29 -7.00
N PRO A 228 35.88 8.83 -8.23
CA PRO A 228 37.03 8.49 -9.06
C PRO A 228 38.32 9.30 -8.79
N ILE A 229 38.48 9.98 -7.65
CA ILE A 229 39.67 10.81 -7.38
C ILE A 229 40.48 10.37 -6.14
N LEU A 230 39.87 9.72 -5.14
CA LEU A 230 40.57 9.38 -3.88
C LEU A 230 41.39 8.07 -3.91
N ASN A 231 41.24 7.22 -4.93
CA ASN A 231 41.97 5.94 -5.03
C ASN A 231 43.10 5.97 -6.08
N ARG A 232 43.53 7.15 -6.54
CA ARG A 232 44.70 7.28 -7.43
C ARG A 232 45.95 7.85 -6.75
N GLU A 233 45.87 8.20 -5.46
CA GLU A 233 46.99 8.76 -4.69
C GLU A 233 47.28 8.02 -3.36
N ALA A 234 46.73 6.81 -3.18
CA ALA A 234 47.08 5.89 -2.09
C ALA A 234 47.75 4.63 -2.67
#